data_AF-A0A7K4AM87-F1
#
_entry.id   AF-A0A7K4AM87-F1
#
_cell.length_a   1.000
_cell.length_b   1.000
_cell.length_c   1.000
_cell.angle_alpha   90.00
_cell.angle_beta   90.00
_cell.angle_gamma   90.00
#
_symmetry.space_group_name_H-M   'P 1'
#
loop_
_entity.id
_entity.type
_entity.pdbx_description
1 polymer ?
#
loop_
_entity_poly.entity_id
_entity_poly.type
_entity_poly.pdbx_seq_one_letter_code
_entity_poly.pdbx_strand_id
1 'polypeptide(L)'
;MGQDRGASRNVEFETITSEKISFGKNNFIEVARKRAVSKDGTTEFLSISRGYTLRDGSERYKSSLTIPDDEEVRSFIAEQLSSI
;
A
#
# COMPACT_ATOMS: atom_id res chain seq x y z
N MET A 1 -19.88 -10.86 29.19
CA MET A 1 -19.75 -11.14 27.74
C MET A 1 -20.46 -10.04 26.98
N GLY A 2 -19.74 -9.01 26.56
CA GLY A 2 -20.24 -8.00 25.61
C GLY A 2 -19.71 -8.37 24.24
N GLN A 3 -20.56 -8.97 23.40
CA GLN A 3 -20.24 -9.19 21.99
C GLN A 3 -20.43 -7.86 21.26
N ASP A 4 -19.32 -7.17 20.97
CA ASP A 4 -19.34 -5.99 20.12
C ASP A 4 -19.31 -6.41 18.65
N ARG A 5 -20.25 -5.86 17.90
CA ARG A 5 -20.62 -6.24 16.53
C ARG A 5 -19.74 -5.48 15.55
N GLY A 6 -19.12 -6.19 14.60
CA GLY A 6 -18.56 -5.54 13.41
C GLY A 6 -18.25 -6.58 12.35
N ALA A 7 -19.18 -6.76 11.41
CA ALA A 7 -19.13 -7.74 10.35
C ALA A 7 -17.73 -7.90 9.74
N SER A 8 -17.29 -9.15 9.60
CA SER A 8 -16.41 -9.57 8.51
C SER A 8 -17.12 -9.24 7.19
N ARG A 9 -17.18 -7.96 6.80
CA ARG A 9 -17.35 -7.58 5.41
C ARG A 9 -16.13 -8.20 4.76
N ASN A 10 -16.32 -9.26 3.99
CA ASN A 10 -15.26 -9.87 3.20
C ASN A 10 -14.73 -8.76 2.27
N VAL A 11 -13.68 -8.07 2.71
CA VAL A 11 -12.94 -7.11 1.93
C VAL A 11 -11.70 -7.85 1.46
N GLU A 12 -11.70 -8.20 0.18
CA GLU A 12 -10.53 -8.81 -0.45
C GLU A 12 -9.65 -7.70 -1.01
N PHE A 13 -8.35 -7.80 -0.75
CA PHE A 13 -7.37 -6.83 -1.24
C PHE A 13 -6.61 -7.46 -2.40
N GLU A 14 -6.76 -6.87 -3.58
CA GLU A 14 -6.03 -7.25 -4.78
C GLU A 14 -4.94 -6.22 -5.06
N THR A 15 -3.76 -6.66 -5.48
CA THR A 15 -2.71 -5.76 -5.99
C THR A 15 -2.80 -5.74 -7.51
N ILE A 16 -3.16 -4.59 -8.09
CA ILE A 16 -3.31 -4.41 -9.54
C ILE A 16 -1.94 -4.28 -10.19
N THR A 17 -1.10 -3.40 -9.64
CA THR A 17 0.28 -3.20 -10.07
C THR A 17 1.15 -2.86 -8.87
N SER A 18 2.42 -3.26 -8.91
CA SER A 18 3.42 -2.76 -7.98
C SER A 18 4.76 -2.57 -8.67
N GLU A 19 5.44 -1.50 -8.30
CA GLU A 19 6.80 -1.19 -8.72
C GLU A 19 7.66 -1.05 -7.47
N LYS A 20 8.87 -1.59 -7.51
CA LYS A 20 9.76 -1.65 -6.35
C LYS A 20 11.17 -1.24 -6.72
N ILE A 21 11.79 -0.43 -5.87
CA ILE A 21 13.19 -0.02 -5.97
C ILE A 21 13.94 -0.34 -4.69
N SER A 22 15.11 -0.96 -4.83
CA SER A 22 16.03 -1.22 -3.72
C SER A 22 16.89 0.01 -3.42
N PHE A 23 17.22 0.22 -2.15
CA PHE A 23 18.14 1.26 -1.71
C PHE A 23 18.91 0.87 -0.45
N GLY A 24 20.07 1.51 -0.26
CA GLY A 24 20.97 1.18 0.84
C GLY A 24 21.44 -0.29 0.78
N LYS A 25 21.61 -0.93 1.94
CA LYS A 25 22.15 -2.29 2.01
C LYS A 25 21.12 -3.37 1.66
N ASN A 26 19.89 -3.22 2.15
CA ASN A 26 18.85 -4.24 2.02
C ASN A 26 17.44 -3.67 2.14
N ASN A 27 17.25 -2.35 1.94
CA ASN A 27 15.91 -1.75 2.02
C ASN A 27 15.30 -1.67 0.63
N PHE A 28 13.98 -1.54 0.57
CA PHE A 28 13.27 -1.20 -0.64
C PHE A 28 12.09 -0.27 -0.36
N ILE A 29 11.70 0.50 -1.37
CA ILE A 29 10.42 1.18 -1.44
C ILE A 29 9.59 0.47 -2.52
N GLU A 30 8.36 0.15 -2.20
CA GLU A 30 7.35 -0.34 -3.14
C GLU A 30 6.23 0.69 -3.27
N VAL A 31 5.82 0.99 -4.50
CA VAL A 31 4.61 1.73 -4.82
C VAL A 31 3.65 0.77 -5.50
N ALA A 32 2.51 0.49 -4.87
CA ALA A 32 1.53 -0.48 -5.35
C ALA A 32 0.14 0.16 -5.49
N ARG A 33 -0.54 -0.10 -6.61
CA ARG A 33 -1.98 0.17 -6.77
C ARG A 33 -2.75 -1.07 -6.33
N LYS A 34 -3.66 -0.90 -5.39
CA LYS A 34 -4.45 -1.97 -4.79
C LYS A 34 -5.93 -1.68 -4.93
N ARG A 35 -6.74 -2.72 -4.95
CA ARG A 35 -8.20 -2.67 -4.99
C ARG A 35 -8.76 -3.41 -3.79
N ALA A 36 -9.58 -2.72 -3.00
CA ALA A 36 -10.42 -3.33 -1.99
C ALA A 36 -11.75 -3.72 -2.64
N VAL A 37 -12.04 -5.01 -2.70
CA VAL A 37 -13.29 -5.56 -3.23
C VAL A 37 -14.17 -5.98 -2.06
N SER A 38 -15.33 -5.34 -1.94
CA SER A 38 -16.33 -5.66 -0.93
C SER A 38 -17.68 -5.95 -1.60
N LYS A 39 -18.63 -6.52 -0.86
CA LYS A 39 -20.00 -6.74 -1.36
C LYS A 39 -20.71 -5.47 -1.82
N ASP A 40 -20.31 -4.32 -1.27
CA ASP A 40 -20.96 -3.03 -1.49
C ASP A 40 -20.25 -2.17 -2.54
N GLY A 41 -19.10 -2.63 -3.07
CA GLY A 41 -18.35 -1.93 -4.10
C GLY A 41 -16.85 -2.21 -4.09
N THR A 42 -16.17 -1.68 -5.10
CA THR A 42 -14.72 -1.74 -5.26
C THR A 42 -14.10 -0.36 -5.07
N THR A 43 -13.01 -0.27 -4.31
CA THR A 43 -12.27 0.98 -4.10
C THR A 43 -10.80 0.76 -4.43
N GLU A 44 -10.24 1.61 -5.29
CA GLU A 44 -8.82 1.61 -5.60
C GLU A 44 -8.06 2.60 -4.71
N PHE A 45 -6.83 2.24 -4.37
CA PHE A 45 -5.94 3.06 -3.58
C PHE A 45 -4.48 2.76 -3.91
N LEU A 46 -3.60 3.71 -3.66
CA LEU A 46 -2.16 3.54 -3.75
C LEU A 46 -1.57 3.22 -2.38
N SER A 47 -0.54 2.39 -2.35
CA SER A 47 0.16 1.94 -1.16
C SER A 47 1.65 2.15 -1.39
N ILE A 48 2.24 3.09 -0.66
CA ILE A 48 3.70 3.31 -0.65
C ILE A 48 4.24 2.63 0.59
N SER A 49 5.05 1.59 0.41
CA SER A 49 5.54 0.76 1.49
C SER A 49 7.06 0.74 1.52
N ARG A 50 7.63 0.82 2.71
CA ARG A 50 9.05 0.56 2.95
C ARG A 50 9.20 -0.83 3.53
N GLY A 51 10.12 -1.60 2.95
CA GLY A 51 10.51 -2.90 3.47
C GLY A 51 12.01 -3.13 3.43
N TYR A 52 12.40 -4.35 3.78
CA TYR A 52 13.77 -4.82 3.71
C TYR A 52 13.84 -6.30 3.36
N THR A 53 14.93 -6.68 2.70
CA THR A 53 15.24 -8.05 2.34
C THR A 53 16.14 -8.68 3.40
N LEU A 54 15.82 -9.91 3.80
CA LEU A 54 16.58 -10.72 4.75
C LEU A 54 17.69 -11.50 4.03
N ARG A 55 18.60 -12.11 4.81
CA ARG A 55 19.72 -12.90 4.24
C ARG A 55 19.26 -14.14 3.48
N ASP A 56 18.08 -14.65 3.81
CA ASP A 56 17.42 -15.77 3.13
C ASP A 56 16.67 -15.34 1.86
N GLY A 57 16.71 -14.06 1.48
CA GLY A 57 16.02 -13.49 0.32
C GLY A 57 14.55 -13.15 0.59
N SER A 58 14.00 -13.47 1.76
CA SER A 58 12.62 -13.11 2.10
C SER A 58 12.48 -11.61 2.36
N GLU A 59 11.29 -11.07 2.06
CA GLU A 59 11.00 -9.65 2.19
C GLU A 59 10.08 -9.38 3.38
N ARG A 60 10.35 -8.31 4.11
CA ARG A 60 9.50 -7.83 5.20
C ARG A 60 9.16 -6.37 5.01
N TYR A 61 7.86 -6.08 5.07
CA TYR A 61 7.35 -4.73 5.11
C TYR A 61 7.47 -4.16 6.53
N LYS A 62 7.97 -2.93 6.64
CA LYS A 62 8.18 -2.23 7.92
C LYS A 62 7.13 -1.15 8.16
N SER A 63 6.79 -0.40 7.13
CA SER A 63 5.81 0.69 7.21
C SER A 63 5.14 0.87 5.85
N SER A 64 3.88 1.30 5.87
CA SER A 64 3.13 1.61 4.65
C SER A 64 2.29 2.87 4.84
N LEU A 65 2.12 3.61 3.75
CA LEU A 65 1.23 4.75 3.64
C LEU A 65 0.17 4.40 2.59
N THR A 66 -1.10 4.50 2.98
CA THR A 66 -2.24 4.36 2.07
C THR A 66 -2.66 5.74 1.58
N ILE A 67 -2.75 5.88 0.27
CA ILE A 67 -3.14 7.10 -0.43
C ILE A 67 -4.42 6.78 -1.21
N PRO A 68 -5.50 7.57 -1.09
CA PRO A 68 -6.69 7.38 -1.93
C PRO A 68 -6.32 7.51 -3.42
N ASP A 69 -7.05 6.83 -4.31
CA ASP A 69 -6.89 7.05 -5.77
C ASP A 69 -7.61 8.35 -6.18
N ASP A 70 -7.16 9.45 -5.59
CA ASP A 70 -7.58 10.81 -5.89
C ASP A 70 -6.47 11.51 -6.67
N GLU A 71 -6.82 12.16 -7.77
CA GLU A 71 -5.85 12.77 -8.68
C GLU A 71 -5.13 13.98 -8.07
N GLU A 72 -5.84 14.79 -7.28
CA GLU A 72 -5.26 15.98 -6.63
C GLU A 72 -4.25 15.55 -5.56
N VAL A 73 -4.63 14.59 -4.71
CA VAL A 73 -3.75 14.03 -3.68
C VAL A 73 -2.51 13.38 -4.31
N ARG A 74 -2.68 12.58 -5.37
CA ARG A 74 -1.57 11.92 -6.06
C ARG A 74 -0.62 12.93 -6.70
N SER A 75 -1.15 13.94 -7.37
CA SER A 75 -0.36 14.96 -8.05
C SER A 75 0.45 15.79 -7.05
N PHE A 76 -0.19 16.21 -5.96
CA PHE A 76 0.49 16.90 -4.87
C PHE A 76 1.68 16.10 -4.33
N ILE A 77 1.49 14.80 -4.03
CA ILE A 77 2.56 13.95 -3.52
C ILE A 77 3.68 13.81 -4.55
N ALA A 78 3.37 13.58 -5.82
CA ALA A 78 4.36 13.41 -6.88
C ALA A 78 5.20 14.68 -7.09
N GLU A 79 4.57 15.86 -7.06
CA GLU A 79 5.25 17.16 -7.16
C GLU A 79 6.17 17.39 -5.97
N GLN A 80 5.69 17.20 -4.74
CA GLN A 80 6.50 17.40 -3.54
C GLN A 80 7.71 16.47 -3.53
N LEU A 81 7.53 15.18 -3.86
CA LEU A 81 8.63 14.21 -3.93
C LEU A 81 9.65 14.52 -5.02
N SER A 82 9.24 15.15 -6.12
CA SER A 82 10.16 15.53 -7.21
C SER A 82 10.90 16.83 -6.92
N SER A 83 10.40 17.65 -5.99
CA SER A 83 10.93 18.99 -5.70
C SER A 83 11.94 19.06 -4.56
N ILE A 84 12.02 18.01 -3.72
CA ILE A 84 12.93 17.90 -2.56
C ILE A 84 14.16 17.09 -2.98
#